data_AF-A0A0P6YPQ2-F1
#
_entry.id   AF-A0A0P6YPQ2-F1
#
_cell.length_a   1.000
_cell.length_b   1.000
_cell.length_c   1.000
_cell.angle_alpha   90.00
_cell.angle_beta   90.00
_cell.angle_gamma   90.00
#
_symmetry.space_group_name_H-M   'P 1'
#
loop_
_entity.id
_entity.type
_entity.pdbx_description
1 polymer ?
#
loop_
_entity_poly.entity_id
_entity_poly.type
_entity_poly.pdbx_seq_one_letter_code
_entity_poly.pdbx_strand_id
1 'polypeptide(L)'
;WLHHPRFSREGKAHLLIYQTFPNVQAVIHAHPFHVLPFCSLSRPIPPVLENTQKFGVIKVIPPAPAHSQELAENIVAGLLGQEERIRQQAAAVLIPQHGIIVAAKDLWAAVDALERIDWNAWCILASRWLA
;
A
#
# COMPACT_ATOMS: atom_id res chain seq x y z
N TRP A 1 8.49 21.87 -8.68
CA TRP A 1 7.60 20.74 -9.00
C TRP A 1 6.56 20.47 -7.91
N LEU A 2 6.94 20.29 -6.64
CA LEU A 2 5.99 20.01 -5.54
C LEU A 2 4.86 21.05 -5.35
N HIS A 3 5.13 22.32 -5.67
CA HIS A 3 4.14 23.41 -5.56
C HIS A 3 3.31 23.61 -6.83
N HIS A 4 3.47 22.77 -7.85
CA HIS A 4 2.71 22.90 -9.09
C HIS A 4 1.24 22.49 -8.84
N PRO A 5 0.24 23.27 -9.30
CA PRO A 5 -1.17 23.05 -8.95
C PRO A 5 -1.75 21.71 -9.42
N ARG A 6 -1.15 21.11 -10.45
CA ARG A 6 -1.54 19.77 -10.96
C ARG A 6 -0.70 18.62 -10.38
N PHE A 7 0.24 18.90 -9.49
CA PHE A 7 1.00 17.85 -8.83
C PHE A 7 0.11 17.14 -7.82
N SER A 8 0.14 15.81 -7.79
CA SER A 8 -0.65 15.04 -6.84
C SER A 8 -0.29 15.43 -5.40
N ARG A 9 -1.30 15.60 -4.55
CA ARG A 9 -1.09 15.87 -3.11
C ARG A 9 -0.35 14.72 -2.42
N GLU A 10 -0.47 13.49 -2.94
CA GLU A 10 0.24 12.29 -2.46
C GLU A 10 1.64 12.14 -3.08
N GLY A 11 2.03 13.01 -4.01
CA GLY A 11 3.26 12.84 -4.79
C GLY A 11 4.54 12.91 -3.95
N LYS A 12 4.52 13.50 -2.75
CA LYS A 12 5.65 13.48 -1.82
C LYS A 12 6.02 12.05 -1.41
N ALA A 13 5.03 11.23 -1.08
CA ALA A 13 5.25 9.84 -0.71
C ALA A 13 5.83 9.04 -1.88
N HIS A 14 5.29 9.24 -3.09
CA HIS A 14 5.83 8.59 -4.30
C HIS A 14 7.31 8.94 -4.52
N LEU A 15 7.66 10.23 -4.44
CA LEU A 15 9.03 10.68 -4.64
C LEU A 15 9.99 10.09 -3.60
N LEU A 16 9.59 10.08 -2.33
CA LEU A 16 10.43 9.52 -1.28
C LEU A 16 10.62 8.01 -1.45
N ILE A 17 9.58 7.26 -1.86
CA ILE A 17 9.70 5.84 -2.19
C ILE A 17 10.73 5.62 -3.31
N TYR A 18 10.65 6.37 -4.41
CA TYR A 18 11.61 6.23 -5.52
C TYR A 18 13.04 6.58 -5.10
N GLN A 19 13.21 7.55 -4.19
CA GLN A 19 14.53 7.92 -3.66
C GLN A 19 15.11 6.83 -2.74
N THR A 20 14.27 6.18 -1.94
CA THR A 20 14.72 5.19 -0.95
C THR A 20 14.91 3.79 -1.54
N PHE A 21 14.10 3.40 -2.53
CA PHE A 21 14.07 2.03 -3.04
C PHE A 21 14.43 1.98 -4.54
N PRO A 22 15.70 1.74 -4.89
CA PRO A 22 16.15 1.71 -6.29
C PRO A 22 15.45 0.66 -7.18
N ASN A 23 14.90 -0.39 -6.59
CA ASN A 23 14.19 -1.44 -7.34
C ASN A 23 12.72 -1.10 -7.61
N VAL A 24 12.19 -0.01 -7.06
CA VAL A 24 10.81 0.43 -7.30
C VAL A 24 10.76 1.19 -8.63
N GLN A 25 10.00 0.68 -9.59
CA GLN A 25 9.76 1.36 -10.86
C GLN A 25 8.31 1.83 -11.02
N ALA A 26 7.42 1.46 -10.09
CA ALA A 26 6.07 2.00 -10.03
C ALA A 26 5.54 2.09 -8.61
N VAL A 27 4.75 3.12 -8.36
CA VAL A 27 4.02 3.33 -7.11
C VAL A 27 2.57 3.65 -7.42
N ILE A 28 1.63 2.96 -6.76
CA ILE A 28 0.20 3.28 -6.80
C ILE A 28 -0.26 3.62 -5.39
N HIS A 29 -0.87 4.79 -5.24
CA HIS A 29 -1.74 5.11 -4.13
C HIS A 29 -3.20 4.96 -4.56
N ALA A 30 -4.04 4.37 -3.72
CA ALA A 30 -5.45 4.14 -4.03
C ALA A 30 -6.34 4.09 -2.77
N HIS A 31 -7.66 4.13 -3.01
CA HIS A 31 -8.72 3.94 -2.02
C HIS A 31 -9.63 2.73 -2.40
N PRO A 32 -9.11 1.49 -2.42
CA PRO A 32 -9.90 0.33 -2.86
C PRO A 32 -11.03 0.01 -1.90
N PHE A 33 -12.21 -0.33 -2.45
CA PHE A 33 -13.45 -0.43 -1.67
C PHE A 33 -13.35 -1.44 -0.51
N HIS A 34 -12.71 -2.59 -0.71
CA HIS A 34 -12.61 -3.64 0.31
C HIS A 34 -11.42 -3.45 1.25
N VAL A 35 -10.39 -2.73 0.83
CA VAL A 35 -9.27 -2.32 1.70
C VAL A 35 -9.67 -1.21 2.68
N LEU A 36 -10.52 -0.27 2.28
CA LEU A 36 -10.90 0.89 3.11
C LEU A 36 -11.42 0.55 4.52
N PRO A 37 -12.27 -0.48 4.73
CA PRO A 37 -12.66 -0.91 6.08
C PRO A 37 -11.50 -1.27 7.01
N PHE A 38 -10.40 -1.81 6.46
CA PHE A 38 -9.19 -2.10 7.23
C PHE A 38 -8.46 -0.82 7.60
N CYS A 39 -8.34 0.12 6.67
CA CYS A 39 -7.77 1.44 6.92
C CYS A 39 -8.57 2.23 7.95
N SER A 40 -9.91 2.22 7.89
CA SER A 40 -10.77 2.96 8.82
C SER A 40 -10.71 2.42 10.25
N LEU A 41 -10.42 1.13 10.40
CA LEU A 41 -10.29 0.48 11.71
C LEU A 41 -8.83 0.28 12.16
N SER A 42 -7.86 0.78 11.40
CA SER A 42 -6.43 0.56 11.61
C SER A 42 -6.08 -0.92 11.84
N ARG A 43 -6.67 -1.81 11.02
CA ARG A 43 -6.43 -3.25 11.07
C ARG A 43 -5.53 -3.70 9.92
N PRO A 44 -4.54 -4.58 10.17
CA PRO A 44 -3.75 -5.16 9.09
C PRO A 44 -4.59 -6.13 8.25
N ILE A 45 -4.16 -6.39 7.02
CA ILE A 45 -4.76 -7.40 6.13
C ILE A 45 -3.86 -8.64 6.11
N PRO A 46 -4.26 -9.77 6.73
CA PRO A 46 -3.57 -11.05 6.56
C PRO A 46 -3.82 -11.65 5.16
N PRO A 47 -2.89 -12.43 4.61
CA PRO A 47 -3.08 -13.09 3.32
C PRO A 47 -3.85 -14.40 3.49
N VAL A 48 -5.14 -14.41 3.16
CA VAL A 48 -6.01 -15.60 3.28
C VAL A 48 -6.15 -16.36 1.95
N LEU A 49 -5.74 -15.76 0.83
CA LEU A 49 -5.69 -16.40 -0.48
C LEU A 49 -4.26 -16.79 -0.84
N GLU A 50 -4.07 -17.95 -1.49
CA GLU A 50 -2.76 -18.46 -1.94
C GLU A 50 -1.96 -17.37 -2.69
N ASN A 51 -2.61 -16.69 -3.62
CA ASN A 51 -1.99 -15.67 -4.46
C ASN A 51 -1.57 -14.38 -3.71
N THR A 52 -1.95 -14.23 -2.44
CA THR A 52 -1.55 -13.09 -1.59
C THR A 52 -0.51 -13.44 -0.55
N GLN A 53 -0.21 -14.74 -0.34
CA GLN A 53 0.77 -15.18 0.67
C GLN A 53 2.14 -14.53 0.46
N LYS A 54 2.57 -14.35 -0.79
CA LYS A 54 3.82 -13.67 -1.17
C LYS A 54 3.92 -12.22 -0.68
N PHE A 55 2.79 -11.53 -0.51
CA PHE A 55 2.78 -10.15 0.00
C PHE A 55 2.87 -10.10 1.53
N GLY A 56 2.66 -11.24 2.21
CA GLY A 56 2.57 -11.34 3.67
C GLY A 56 1.43 -10.50 4.23
N VAL A 57 1.53 -10.18 5.53
CA VAL A 57 0.59 -9.27 6.18
C VAL A 57 0.81 -7.83 5.69
N ILE A 58 -0.22 -7.20 5.16
CA ILE A 58 -0.19 -5.77 4.81
C ILE A 58 -0.41 -4.98 6.10
N LYS A 59 0.66 -4.33 6.58
CA LYS A 59 0.68 -3.63 7.87
C LYS A 59 0.07 -2.24 7.75
N VAL A 60 -0.43 -1.73 8.88
CA VAL A 60 -0.86 -0.33 9.04
C VAL A 60 0.32 0.48 9.55
N ILE A 61 0.60 1.62 8.91
CA ILE A 61 1.65 2.55 9.35
C ILE A 61 1.14 3.47 10.46
N PRO A 62 2.04 4.13 11.23
CA PRO A 62 1.62 5.16 12.18
C PRO A 62 0.83 6.30 11.51
N PRO A 63 -0.20 6.86 12.16
CA PRO A 63 -0.96 7.97 11.61
C PRO A 63 -0.11 9.24 11.51
N ALA A 64 -0.33 10.01 10.46
CA ALA A 64 0.28 11.32 10.25
C ALA A 64 -0.66 12.19 9.40
N PRO A 65 -0.54 13.53 9.42
CA PRO A 65 -1.37 14.41 8.60
C PRO A 65 -1.24 14.07 7.11
N ALA A 66 -2.36 14.10 6.38
CA ALA A 66 -2.36 13.80 4.95
C ALA A 66 -1.39 14.71 4.19
N HIS A 67 -0.67 14.15 3.20
CA HIS A 67 0.28 14.88 2.35
C HIS A 67 1.50 15.49 3.08
N SER A 68 1.68 15.16 4.36
CA SER A 68 2.82 15.61 5.15
C SER A 68 4.10 14.85 4.79
N GLN A 69 5.23 15.43 5.18
CA GLN A 69 6.52 14.77 5.08
C GLN A 69 6.59 13.56 6.04
N GLU A 70 6.07 13.71 7.26
CA GLU A 70 5.95 12.65 8.26
C GLU A 70 5.18 11.42 7.73
N LEU A 71 4.08 11.64 7.00
CA LEU A 71 3.34 10.55 6.36
C LEU A 71 4.20 9.80 5.33
N ALA A 72 4.97 10.51 4.50
CA ALA A 72 5.87 9.90 3.53
C ALA A 72 6.96 9.06 4.23
N GLU A 73 7.51 9.55 5.34
CA GLU A 73 8.50 8.84 6.15
C GLU A 73 7.93 7.58 6.80
N ASN A 74 6.71 7.66 7.35
CA ASN A 74 6.01 6.50 7.90
C ASN A 74 5.72 5.43 6.83
N ILE A 75 5.37 5.85 5.61
CA ILE A 75 5.18 4.96 4.46
C ILE A 75 6.49 4.23 4.14
N VAL A 76 7.59 4.96 3.99
CA VAL A 76 8.90 4.38 3.69
C VAL A 76 9.34 3.43 4.80
N ALA A 77 9.21 3.83 6.06
CA ALA A 77 9.52 2.98 7.21
C ALA A 77 8.71 1.68 7.20
N GLY A 78 7.44 1.72 6.77
CA GLY A 78 6.60 0.54 6.63
C GLY A 78 7.00 -0.40 5.47
N LEU A 79 7.71 0.11 4.46
CA LEU A 79 8.21 -0.64 3.31
C LEU A 79 9.64 -1.18 3.52
N LEU A 80 10.39 -0.68 4.49
CA LEU A 80 11.73 -1.19 4.83
C LEU A 80 11.69 -2.69 5.17
N GLY A 81 12.64 -3.44 4.64
CA GLY A 81 12.72 -4.90 4.81
C GLY A 81 11.83 -5.69 3.85
N GLN A 82 11.10 -5.02 2.95
CA GLN A 82 10.24 -5.64 1.94
C GLN A 82 10.86 -5.60 0.53
N GLU A 83 12.14 -5.25 0.42
CA GLU A 83 12.82 -5.00 -0.86
C GLU A 83 12.81 -6.24 -1.76
N GLU A 84 12.92 -7.43 -1.18
CA GLU A 84 12.85 -8.68 -1.95
C GLU A 84 11.44 -8.94 -2.50
N ARG A 85 10.39 -8.62 -1.73
CA ARG A 85 9.00 -8.69 -2.23
C ARG A 85 8.77 -7.71 -3.37
N ILE A 86 9.32 -6.49 -3.25
CA ILE A 86 9.27 -5.48 -4.31
C ILE A 86 10.00 -5.99 -5.57
N ARG A 87 11.22 -6.54 -5.41
CA ARG A 87 12.02 -7.08 -6.53
C ARG A 87 11.27 -8.20 -7.26
N GLN A 88 10.62 -9.08 -6.52
CA GLN A 88 9.81 -10.16 -7.09
C GLN A 88 8.54 -9.63 -7.74
N GLN A 89 7.85 -8.71 -7.07
CA GLN A 89 6.62 -8.09 -7.55
C GLN A 89 6.30 -6.74 -6.89
N ALA A 90 5.89 -6.74 -5.62
CA ALA A 90 5.39 -5.57 -4.93
C ALA A 90 5.39 -5.75 -3.40
N ALA A 91 5.40 -4.62 -2.69
CA ALA A 91 5.06 -4.52 -1.29
C ALA A 91 4.04 -3.39 -1.08
N ALA A 92 3.23 -3.50 -0.04
CA ALA A 92 2.19 -2.51 0.25
C ALA A 92 2.08 -2.23 1.74
N VAL A 93 1.59 -1.04 2.06
CA VAL A 93 1.24 -0.63 3.42
C VAL A 93 -0.09 0.11 3.44
N LEU A 94 -0.83 -0.04 4.54
CA LEU A 94 -2.09 0.65 4.79
C LEU A 94 -1.83 1.96 5.52
N ILE A 95 -2.47 3.01 5.04
CA ILE A 95 -2.50 4.34 5.65
C ILE A 95 -3.80 4.46 6.46
N PRO A 96 -3.73 4.63 7.79
CA PRO A 96 -4.91 4.65 8.64
C PRO A 96 -5.87 5.78 8.22
N GLN A 97 -7.17 5.48 8.21
CA GLN A 97 -8.26 6.40 7.81
C GLN A 97 -8.15 6.96 6.38
N HIS A 98 -7.29 6.38 5.53
CA HIS A 98 -6.99 6.96 4.22
C HIS A 98 -7.02 5.94 3.08
N GLY A 99 -6.08 4.99 3.04
CA GLY A 99 -5.95 4.13 1.86
C GLY A 99 -4.76 3.20 1.90
N ILE A 100 -4.27 2.84 0.72
CA ILE A 100 -3.11 1.95 0.54
C ILE A 100 -2.08 2.63 -0.35
N ILE A 101 -0.82 2.29 -0.15
CA ILE A 101 0.24 2.55 -1.12
C ILE A 101 0.98 1.25 -1.46
N VAL A 102 1.23 1.05 -2.74
CA VAL A 102 1.87 -0.14 -3.31
C VAL A 102 3.13 0.32 -4.04
N ALA A 103 4.28 -0.24 -3.67
CA ALA A 103 5.56 -0.05 -4.34
C ALA A 103 5.95 -1.34 -5.07
N ALA A 104 6.26 -1.26 -6.37
CA ALA A 104 6.42 -2.43 -7.22
C ALA A 104 7.57 -2.30 -8.22
N LYS A 105 8.00 -3.45 -8.75
CA LYS A 105 9.05 -3.54 -9.78
C LYS A 105 8.66 -2.94 -11.13
N ASP A 106 7.36 -2.81 -11.40
CA ASP A 106 6.79 -2.20 -12.60
C ASP A 106 5.29 -1.88 -12.38
N LEU A 107 4.68 -1.15 -13.32
CA LEU A 107 3.29 -0.69 -13.19
C LEU A 107 2.29 -1.85 -13.20
N TRP A 108 2.54 -2.90 -13.99
CA TRP A 108 1.66 -4.07 -14.07
C TRP A 108 1.65 -4.86 -12.77
N ALA A 109 2.83 -5.03 -12.16
CA ALA A 109 2.99 -5.63 -10.85
C ALA A 109 2.28 -4.84 -9.76
N ALA A 110 2.28 -3.49 -9.84
CA ALA A 110 1.54 -2.64 -8.91
C ALA A 110 0.02 -2.82 -9.05
N VAL A 111 -0.51 -2.82 -10.27
CA VAL A 111 -1.95 -3.03 -10.54
C VAL A 111 -2.39 -4.42 -10.10
N ASP A 112 -1.65 -5.47 -10.48
CA ASP A 112 -1.95 -6.87 -10.11
C ASP A 112 -1.90 -7.06 -8.58
N ALA A 113 -0.91 -6.48 -7.90
CA ALA A 113 -0.85 -6.56 -6.44
C ALA A 113 -2.01 -5.83 -5.77
N LEU A 114 -2.36 -4.63 -6.24
CA LEU A 114 -3.48 -3.85 -5.70
C LEU A 114 -4.80 -4.60 -5.81
N GLU A 115 -5.09 -5.16 -6.99
CA GLU A 115 -6.31 -5.92 -7.25
C GLU A 115 -6.40 -7.16 -6.34
N ARG A 116 -5.31 -7.94 -6.24
CA ARG A 116 -5.28 -9.15 -5.39
C ARG A 116 -5.44 -8.83 -3.91
N ILE A 117 -4.84 -7.73 -3.44
CA ILE A 117 -4.98 -7.28 -2.05
C ILE A 117 -6.44 -6.89 -1.77
N ASP A 118 -7.11 -6.20 -2.70
CA ASP A 118 -8.51 -5.83 -2.55
C ASP A 118 -9.45 -7.04 -2.55
N TRP A 119 -9.23 -8.02 -3.45
CA TRP A 119 -9.98 -9.28 -3.43
C TRP A 119 -9.77 -10.08 -2.15
N ASN A 120 -8.55 -10.15 -1.65
CA ASN A 120 -8.25 -10.80 -0.38
C ASN A 120 -8.97 -10.09 0.80
N ALA A 121 -8.99 -8.76 0.80
CA ALA A 121 -9.71 -7.98 1.78
C ALA A 121 -11.23 -8.28 1.74
N TRP A 122 -11.82 -8.41 0.54
CA TRP A 122 -13.20 -8.86 0.38
C TRP A 122 -13.45 -10.23 1.01
N CYS A 123 -12.61 -11.22 0.73
CA CYS A 123 -12.76 -12.57 1.30
C CYS A 123 -12.77 -12.55 2.84
N ILE A 124 -11.92 -11.73 3.45
CA ILE A 124 -11.90 -11.57 4.92
C ILE A 124 -13.20 -10.94 5.42
N LEU A 125 -13.70 -9.89 4.79
CA LEU A 125 -14.95 -9.23 5.18
C LEU A 125 -16.15 -10.17 5.05
N ALA A 126 -16.27 -10.84 3.90
CA ALA A 126 -17.37 -11.74 3.58
C ALA A 126 -17.34 -13.04 4.39
N SER A 127 -16.16 -13.48 4.88
CA SER A 127 -16.04 -14.70 5.71
C SER A 127 -16.94 -14.68 6.95
N ARG A 128 -17.27 -13.48 7.47
CA ARG A 128 -18.17 -13.31 8.61
C ARG A 128 -19.62 -13.68 8.33
N TRP A 129 -20.00 -13.78 7.05
CA TRP A 129 -21.35 -14.19 6.64
C TRP A 129 -21.47 -15.69 6.40
N LEU A 130 -20.33 -16.40 6.39
CA LEU A 130 -20.26 -17.85 6.20
C LEU A 130 -20.11 -18.60 7.54
N ALA A 131 -19.99 -17.86 8.65
CA ALA A 131 -19.79 -18.36 10.00
C ALA A 131 -21.08 -18.27 10.83
#